data_AF-A0A4R8ZH21-F1
#
_entry.id   AF-A0A4R8ZH21-F1
#
_cell.length_a   1.000
_cell.length_b   1.000
_cell.length_c   1.000
_cell.angle_alpha   90.00
_cell.angle_beta   90.00
_cell.angle_gamma   90.00
#
_symmetry.space_group_name_H-M   'P 1'
#
loop_
_entity.id
_entity.type
_entity.pdbx_description
1 polymer ?
#
loop_
_entity_poly.entity_id
_entity_poly.type
_entity_poly.pdbx_seq_one_letter_code
_entity_poly.pdbx_strand_id
1 'polypeptide(L)'
;MTITDKSDKLAPIHPGEVLMEDFIEALGITQNKLSVSIRVPPRRINEIVHGKRGISADTALRLAKYFGTSAQFWLNLQSQFDLDVAEDRAAEEINAITPLRVA
;
A
#
# COMPACT_ATOMS: atom_id res chain seq x y z
N MET A 1 32.91 12.30 -10.51
CA MET A 1 31.86 12.59 -11.50
C MET A 1 30.59 12.02 -10.92
N THR A 2 29.85 12.84 -10.17
CA THR A 2 28.65 12.40 -9.46
C THR A 2 27.46 12.96 -10.23
N ILE A 3 26.87 12.14 -11.07
CA ILE A 3 25.53 12.37 -11.60
C ILE A 3 24.73 11.17 -11.07
N THR A 4 24.22 11.30 -9.85
CA THR A 4 23.06 10.49 -9.46
C THR A 4 21.88 11.38 -9.79
N ASP A 5 21.35 11.16 -10.98
CA ASP A 5 20.17 11.83 -11.49
C ASP A 5 18.99 11.62 -10.52
N LYS A 6 18.27 12.70 -10.21
CA LYS A 6 17.19 12.74 -9.22
C LYS A 6 15.84 12.24 -9.78
N SER A 7 15.82 11.48 -10.88
CA SER A 7 14.59 11.27 -11.67
C SER A 7 14.16 9.82 -11.93
N ASP A 8 14.77 8.81 -11.31
CA ASP A 8 14.33 7.40 -11.41
C ASP A 8 13.62 6.90 -10.13
N LYS A 9 12.82 7.76 -9.45
CA LYS A 9 11.93 7.26 -8.40
C LYS A 9 10.68 6.69 -9.08
N LEU A 10 10.53 5.37 -9.02
CA LEU A 10 9.32 4.69 -9.48
C LEU A 10 8.10 5.26 -8.75
N ALA A 11 6.97 5.35 -9.45
CA ALA A 11 5.73 5.82 -8.85
C ALA A 11 5.35 4.95 -7.64
N PRO A 12 4.83 5.54 -6.54
CA PRO A 12 4.38 4.77 -5.38
C PRO A 12 3.33 3.73 -5.79
N ILE A 13 3.55 2.47 -5.43
CA ILE A 13 2.62 1.38 -5.74
C ILE A 13 1.56 1.32 -4.65
N HIS A 14 0.30 1.58 -5.00
CA HIS A 14 -0.78 1.48 -4.02
C HIS A 14 -1.02 0.01 -3.65
N PRO A 15 -1.24 -0.36 -2.37
CA PRO A 15 -1.50 -1.75 -1.97
C PRO A 15 -2.73 -2.38 -2.65
N GLY A 16 -3.63 -1.55 -3.16
CA GLY A 16 -4.76 -1.97 -3.97
C GLY A 16 -4.40 -2.51 -5.35
N GLU A 17 -3.30 -2.06 -5.94
CA GLU A 17 -2.76 -2.60 -7.20
C GLU A 17 -2.26 -4.02 -6.97
N VAL A 18 -1.45 -4.22 -5.92
CA VAL A 18 -1.00 -5.55 -5.48
C VAL A 18 -2.19 -6.47 -5.19
N LEU A 19 -3.21 -5.98 -4.50
CA LEU A 19 -4.43 -6.76 -4.25
C LEU A 19 -5.13 -7.18 -5.54
N MET A 20 -5.17 -6.30 -6.56
CA MET A 20 -5.82 -6.58 -7.82
C MET A 20 -5.02 -7.61 -8.64
N GLU A 21 -3.75 -7.33 -8.91
CA GLU A 21 -2.92 -8.10 -9.83
C GLU A 21 -2.49 -9.45 -9.23
N ASP A 22 -1.88 -9.42 -8.04
CA ASP A 22 -1.22 -10.61 -7.46
C ASP A 22 -2.18 -11.55 -6.74
N PHE A 23 -3.41 -11.10 -6.45
CA PHE A 23 -4.39 -11.89 -5.70
C PHE A 23 -5.71 -12.06 -6.43
N ILE A 24 -6.38 -10.98 -6.86
CA ILE A 24 -7.71 -11.10 -7.49
C ILE A 24 -7.58 -11.72 -8.87
N GLU A 25 -6.74 -11.15 -9.74
CA GLU A 25 -6.53 -11.63 -11.11
C GLU A 25 -5.76 -12.95 -11.13
N ALA A 26 -4.65 -13.04 -10.40
CA ALA A 26 -3.85 -14.26 -10.33
C ALA A 26 -4.63 -15.50 -9.84
N LEU A 27 -5.61 -15.32 -8.94
CA LEU A 27 -6.47 -16.41 -8.44
C LEU A 27 -7.79 -16.54 -9.22
N GLY A 28 -8.03 -15.73 -10.24
CA GLY A 28 -9.24 -15.78 -11.07
C GLY A 28 -10.53 -15.52 -10.28
N ILE A 29 -10.48 -14.68 -9.24
CA ILE A 29 -11.66 -14.30 -8.46
C ILE A 29 -12.11 -12.89 -8.82
N THR A 30 -13.33 -12.51 -8.44
CA THR A 30 -13.83 -11.14 -8.65
C THR A 30 -13.73 -10.32 -7.36
N GLN A 31 -13.67 -9.00 -7.49
CA GLN A 31 -13.76 -8.07 -6.33
C GLN A 31 -15.00 -8.37 -5.47
N ASN A 32 -16.13 -8.70 -6.10
CA ASN A 32 -17.36 -9.06 -5.40
C ASN A 32 -17.24 -10.41 -4.65
N LYS A 33 -16.60 -11.41 -5.27
CA LYS A 33 -16.33 -12.69 -4.58
C LYS A 33 -15.45 -12.47 -3.36
N LEU A 34 -14.39 -11.65 -3.48
CA LEU A 34 -13.53 -11.30 -2.36
C LEU A 34 -14.32 -10.60 -1.24
N SER A 35 -15.10 -9.57 -1.57
CA SER A 35 -15.82 -8.77 -0.57
C SER A 35 -16.80 -9.60 0.25
N VAL A 36 -17.56 -10.48 -0.40
CA VAL A 36 -18.46 -11.44 0.26
C VAL A 36 -17.68 -12.40 1.16
N SER A 37 -16.58 -12.96 0.64
CA SER A 37 -15.77 -13.96 1.36
C SER A 37 -15.15 -13.39 2.64
N ILE A 38 -14.73 -12.13 2.61
CA ILE A 38 -14.13 -11.46 3.78
C ILE A 38 -15.13 -10.64 4.61
N ARG A 39 -16.42 -10.71 4.27
CA ARG A 39 -17.54 -10.07 4.97
C ARG A 39 -17.39 -8.56 5.07
N VAL A 40 -17.11 -7.89 3.95
CA VAL A 40 -17.07 -6.43 3.85
C VAL A 40 -17.94 -5.93 2.69
N PRO A 41 -18.42 -4.68 2.70
CA PRO A 41 -19.16 -4.12 1.57
C PRO A 41 -18.31 -4.15 0.28
N PRO A 42 -18.87 -4.51 -0.89
CA PRO A 42 -18.14 -4.51 -2.18
C PRO A 42 -17.46 -3.19 -2.50
N ARG A 43 -18.10 -2.07 -2.13
CA ARG A 43 -17.54 -0.71 -2.27
C ARG A 43 -16.18 -0.57 -1.59
N ARG A 44 -15.93 -1.23 -0.45
CA ARG A 44 -14.66 -1.17 0.25
C ARG A 44 -13.53 -1.74 -0.62
N ILE A 45 -13.74 -2.92 -1.21
CA ILE A 45 -12.74 -3.55 -2.10
C ILE A 45 -12.55 -2.70 -3.35
N ASN A 46 -13.65 -2.22 -3.95
CA ASN A 46 -13.58 -1.35 -5.12
C ASN A 46 -12.74 -0.09 -4.86
N GLU A 47 -12.97 0.60 -3.74
CA GLU A 47 -12.19 1.79 -3.39
C GLU A 47 -10.70 1.46 -3.16
N ILE A 48 -10.39 0.31 -2.56
CA ILE A 48 -9.01 -0.12 -2.32
C ILE A 48 -8.27 -0.36 -3.65
N VAL A 49 -8.82 -1.19 -4.53
CA VAL A 49 -8.15 -1.55 -5.79
C VAL A 49 -8.02 -0.37 -6.76
N HIS A 50 -8.81 0.70 -6.59
CA HIS A 50 -8.71 1.93 -7.38
C HIS A 50 -7.91 3.04 -6.66
N GLY A 51 -7.18 2.73 -5.59
CA GLY A 51 -6.33 3.72 -4.89
C GLY A 51 -7.08 4.79 -4.11
N LYS A 52 -8.40 4.66 -3.92
CA LYS A 52 -9.25 5.65 -3.23
C LYS A 52 -9.32 5.45 -1.73
N ARG A 53 -8.88 4.28 -1.25
CA ARG A 53 -8.90 3.88 0.16
C ARG A 53 -7.68 3.01 0.46
N GLY A 54 -6.99 3.33 1.55
CA GLY A 54 -5.93 2.47 2.07
C GLY A 54 -6.43 1.23 2.82
N ILE A 55 -5.51 0.29 3.08
CA ILE A 55 -5.77 -0.91 3.88
C ILE A 55 -5.66 -0.59 5.37
N SER A 56 -6.79 -0.69 6.08
CA SER A 56 -6.83 -0.61 7.55
C SER A 56 -6.41 -1.93 8.20
N ALA A 57 -6.09 -1.92 9.51
CA ALA A 57 -5.80 -3.14 10.27
C ALA A 57 -6.93 -4.19 10.22
N ASP A 58 -8.21 -3.78 10.31
CA ASP A 58 -9.37 -4.68 10.12
C ASP A 58 -9.35 -5.34 8.74
N THR A 59 -9.03 -4.58 7.70
CA THR A 59 -8.97 -5.10 6.33
C THR A 59 -7.78 -6.03 6.15
N ALA A 60 -6.61 -5.68 6.70
CA ALA A 60 -5.41 -6.51 6.67
C ALA A 60 -5.63 -7.87 7.34
N LEU A 61 -6.26 -7.92 8.52
CA LEU A 61 -6.60 -9.17 9.21
C LEU A 61 -7.53 -10.06 8.38
N ARG A 62 -8.50 -9.44 7.71
CA ARG A 62 -9.45 -10.15 6.84
C ARG A 62 -8.81 -10.73 5.59
N LEU A 63 -7.99 -9.93 4.90
CA LEU A 63 -7.25 -10.38 3.72
C LEU A 63 -6.25 -11.49 4.09
N ALA A 64 -5.51 -11.31 5.19
CA ALA A 64 -4.60 -12.31 5.73
C ALA A 64 -5.29 -13.65 5.98
N LYS A 65 -6.45 -13.62 6.65
CA LYS A 65 -7.23 -14.84 6.93
C LYS A 65 -7.71 -15.53 5.66
N TYR A 66 -8.10 -14.78 4.63
CA TYR A 66 -8.65 -15.33 3.39
C TYR A 66 -7.58 -15.85 2.43
N PHE A 67 -6.45 -15.14 2.29
CA PHE A 67 -5.38 -15.48 1.37
C PHE A 67 -4.24 -16.30 1.99
N GLY A 68 -4.29 -16.58 3.29
CA GLY A 68 -3.23 -17.31 3.98
C GLY A 68 -1.93 -16.51 4.12
N THR A 69 -2.01 -15.18 4.12
CA THR A 69 -0.89 -14.26 4.33
C THR A 69 -0.89 -13.71 5.76
N SER A 70 0.05 -12.80 6.09
CA SER A 70 0.06 -12.10 7.37
C SER A 70 -0.64 -10.74 7.27
N ALA A 71 -1.24 -10.26 8.37
CA ALA A 71 -1.78 -8.89 8.39
C ALA A 71 -0.66 -7.85 8.23
N GLN A 72 0.54 -8.15 8.74
CA GLN A 72 1.70 -7.29 8.61
C GLN A 72 2.13 -7.11 7.15
N PHE A 73 1.99 -8.14 6.31
CA PHE A 73 2.27 -8.03 4.87
C PHE A 73 1.45 -6.88 4.24
N TRP A 74 0.14 -6.86 4.49
CA TRP A 74 -0.73 -5.83 3.94
C TRP A 74 -0.47 -4.44 4.54
N LEU A 75 -0.18 -4.36 5.84
CA LEU A 75 0.15 -3.09 6.49
C LEU A 75 1.50 -2.55 6.02
N ASN A 76 2.48 -3.41 5.74
CA ASN A 76 3.76 -2.98 5.18
C ASN A 76 3.58 -2.36 3.79
N LEU A 77 2.75 -2.95 2.93
CA LEU A 77 2.42 -2.35 1.62
C LEU A 77 1.79 -0.97 1.77
N GLN A 78 0.82 -0.84 2.70
CA GLN A 78 0.20 0.45 2.99
C GLN A 78 1.21 1.47 3.53
N SER A 79 2.03 1.08 4.51
CA SER A 79 3.04 1.96 5.10
C SER A 79 4.09 2.39 4.09
N GLN A 80 4.54 1.49 3.21
CA GLN A 80 5.48 1.84 2.15
C GLN A 80 4.88 2.88 1.21
N PHE A 81 3.68 2.65 0.71
CA PHE A 81 2.96 3.61 -0.13
C PHE A 81 2.78 4.97 0.56
N ASP A 82 2.36 4.97 1.83
CA ASP A 82 2.13 6.20 2.59
C ASP A 82 3.44 6.97 2.82
N LEU A 83 4.55 6.27 3.08
CA LEU A 83 5.88 6.86 3.21
C LEU A 83 6.34 7.46 1.89
N ASP A 84 6.25 6.73 0.79
CA ASP A 84 6.68 7.21 -0.53
C ASP A 84 5.93 8.49 -0.92
N VAL A 85 4.61 8.50 -0.73
CA VAL A 85 3.76 9.67 -1.01
C VAL A 85 4.08 10.84 -0.07
N ALA A 86 4.34 10.57 1.22
CA ALA A 86 4.67 11.61 2.19
C ALA A 86 6.05 12.22 1.92
N GLU A 87 7.05 11.39 1.61
CA GLU A 87 8.38 11.83 1.20
C GLU A 87 8.32 12.72 -0.03
N ASP A 88 7.56 12.33 -1.05
CA ASP A 88 7.45 13.12 -2.28
C ASP A 88 6.80 14.49 -2.02
N ARG A 89 5.81 14.55 -1.13
CA ARG A 89 5.12 15.80 -0.76
C ARG A 89 5.93 16.71 0.14
N ALA A 90 6.68 16.15 1.07
CA ALA A 90 7.41 16.90 2.12
C ALA A 90 8.93 16.86 1.93
N ALA A 91 9.42 16.51 0.73
CA ALA A 91 10.83 16.27 0.46
C ALA A 91 11.73 17.42 0.93
N GLU A 92 11.39 18.66 0.59
CA GLU A 92 12.19 19.84 0.95
C GLU A 92 12.22 20.06 2.47
N GLU A 93 11.07 19.96 3.12
CA GLU A 93 10.94 20.13 4.58
C GLU A 93 11.70 19.04 5.35
N ILE A 94 11.54 17.77 4.95
CA ILE A 94 12.23 16.62 5.57
C ILE A 94 13.74 16.76 5.41
N ASN A 95 14.24 17.14 4.23
CA ASN A 95 15.67 17.27 3.97
C ASN A 95 16.31 18.45 4.74
N ALA A 96 15.52 19.43 5.19
CA ALA A 96 15.99 20.53 6.01
C ALA A 96 16.17 20.14 7.51
N ILE A 97 15.65 18.99 7.94
CA ILE A 97 15.75 18.53 9.33
C ILE A 97 17.20 18.12 9.62
N THR A 98 17.79 18.73 10.65
CA THR A 98 19.12 18.34 11.14
C THR A 98 18.98 17.22 12.19
N PRO A 99 19.57 16.03 11.98
CA PRO A 99 19.50 14.95 12.96
C PRO A 99 20.13 15.33 14.30
N LEU A 100 19.48 14.92 15.39
CA LEU A 100 20.03 15.07 16.74
C LEU A 100 21.35 14.30 16.85
N ARG A 101 22.44 14.99 17.16
CA ARG A 101 23.71 14.37 17.55
C ARG A 101 23.85 14.46 19.05
N VAL A 102 23.93 13.31 19.71
CA VAL A 102 24.24 13.21 21.15
C VAL A 102 25.72 12.87 21.28
N ALA A 103 26.39 13.52 22.23
CA ALA A 103 27.82 13.38 22.51
C ALA A 103 28.15 12.10 23.31
#